data_AF-A0A1M4WG78-F1
#
_entry.id   AF-A0A1M4WG78-F1
#
_cell.length_a   1.000
_cell.length_b   1.000
_cell.length_c   1.000
_cell.angle_alpha   90.00
_cell.angle_beta   90.00
_cell.angle_gamma   90.00
#
_symmetry.space_group_name_H-M   'P 1'
#
loop_
_entity.id
_entity.type
_entity.pdbx_description
1 polymer ?
#
loop_
_entity_poly.entity_id
_entity_poly.type
_entity_poly.pdbx_seq_one_letter_code
_entity_poly.pdbx_strand_id
1 'polypeptide(L)'
;MNKIISPKVYFKNLPEWDGTDHLTAFINRVQTTNQALWIETLTKWLCGMVKSELSGKQCNTLVPLIYGEQFIGKTTFIRSILPRELREFYSEKPIGTYGEEIKPPFGYVMFHSSNMEYPILHEAWCYKEMYGNTQKGTRVPSVIYTTSCEQEECCEPFVYFEVTKQIDNESPVNYEQLYAQIMQKLKDE
;
A
#
# COMPACT_ATOMS: atom_id res chain seq x y z
N MET A 1 -22.84 -6.36 15.15
CA MET A 1 -22.32 -6.09 13.79
C MET A 1 -21.45 -4.85 13.89
N ASN A 2 -20.15 -4.94 13.59
CA ASN A 2 -19.34 -3.73 13.49
C ASN A 2 -19.76 -2.98 12.23
N LYS A 3 -20.02 -1.68 12.37
CA LYS A 3 -20.36 -0.82 11.24
C LYS A 3 -19.12 -0.70 10.35
N ILE A 4 -19.22 -1.14 9.10
CA ILE A 4 -18.16 -0.93 8.10
C ILE A 4 -18.04 0.58 7.88
N ILE A 5 -16.86 1.14 8.13
CA ILE A 5 -16.55 2.55 7.91
C ILE A 5 -15.77 2.64 6.60
N SER A 6 -16.24 3.46 5.64
CA SER A 6 -15.48 3.63 4.40
C SER A 6 -14.14 4.31 4.68
N PRO A 7 -13.07 4.01 3.92
CA PRO A 7 -11.74 4.57 4.20
C PRO A 7 -11.72 6.09 4.07
N LYS A 8 -12.44 6.64 3.08
CA LYS A 8 -12.67 8.09 2.97
C LYS A 8 -13.32 8.71 4.21
N VAL A 9 -14.26 8.03 4.86
CA VAL A 9 -14.86 8.52 6.12
C VAL A 9 -13.85 8.41 7.26
N TYR A 10 -13.12 7.30 7.35
CA TYR A 10 -12.07 7.13 8.36
C TYR A 10 -11.04 8.27 8.30
N PHE A 11 -10.42 8.50 7.13
CA PHE A 11 -9.38 9.53 6.98
C PHE A 11 -9.88 10.96 7.20
N LYS A 12 -11.18 11.23 7.02
CA LYS A 12 -11.78 12.56 7.27
C LYS A 12 -12.14 12.82 8.72
N ASN A 13 -12.21 11.79 9.56
CA ASN A 13 -12.62 11.91 10.97
C ASN A 13 -11.47 11.60 11.94
N LEU A 14 -10.22 11.72 11.47
CA LEU A 14 -9.04 11.59 12.31
C LEU A 14 -8.91 12.79 13.26
N PRO A 15 -8.29 12.60 14.44
CA PRO A 15 -7.92 13.73 15.30
C PRO A 15 -6.87 14.63 14.62
N GLU A 16 -6.61 15.78 15.23
CA GLU A 16 -5.44 16.57 14.85
C GLU A 16 -4.14 15.81 15.16
N TRP A 17 -3.15 16.01 14.31
CA TRP A 17 -1.82 15.45 14.52
C TRP A 17 -1.18 16.07 15.76
N ASP A 18 -0.64 15.22 16.63
CA ASP A 18 -0.05 15.59 17.91
C ASP A 18 1.38 16.19 17.82
N GLY A 19 1.93 16.31 16.61
CA GLY A 19 3.27 16.84 16.37
C GLY A 19 4.41 15.82 16.48
N THR A 20 4.12 14.57 16.85
CA THR A 20 5.11 13.49 16.95
C THR A 20 5.28 12.76 15.62
N ASP A 21 6.51 12.37 15.25
CA ASP A 21 6.78 11.69 13.99
C ASP A 21 6.41 10.18 14.01
N HIS A 22 5.11 9.89 14.02
CA HIS A 22 4.54 8.55 13.99
C HIS A 22 4.81 7.81 12.67
N LEU A 23 4.89 8.54 11.56
CA LEU A 23 5.12 7.99 10.22
C LEU A 23 6.52 7.40 10.10
N THR A 24 7.56 8.16 10.43
CA THR A 24 8.93 7.65 10.40
C THR A 24 9.11 6.52 11.42
N ALA A 25 8.50 6.61 12.60
CA ALA A 25 8.51 5.54 13.59
C ALA A 25 7.87 4.24 13.07
N PHE A 26 6.74 4.33 12.37
CA PHE A 26 6.09 3.18 11.74
C PHE A 26 6.95 2.55 10.64
N ILE A 27 7.48 3.38 9.74
CA ILE A 27 8.29 2.93 8.60
C ILE A 27 9.58 2.23 9.07
N ASN A 28 10.21 2.74 10.14
CA ASN A 28 11.44 2.18 10.70
C ASN A 28 11.28 0.80 11.35
N ARG A 29 10.06 0.25 11.44
CA ARG A 29 9.87 -1.16 11.83
C ARG A 29 10.48 -2.13 10.83
N VAL A 30 10.61 -1.70 9.57
CA VAL A 30 11.34 -2.41 8.53
C VAL A 30 12.70 -1.74 8.36
N GLN A 31 13.76 -2.51 8.55
CA GLN A 31 15.14 -2.10 8.33
C GLN A 31 15.62 -2.67 7.01
N THR A 32 16.14 -1.81 6.13
CA THR A 32 16.52 -2.20 4.77
C THR A 32 17.98 -1.87 4.45
N THR A 33 18.50 -2.39 3.33
CA THR A 33 19.84 -2.05 2.84
C THR A 33 20.00 -0.57 2.46
N ASN A 34 18.89 0.10 2.08
CA ASN A 34 18.84 1.53 1.82
C ASN A 34 17.71 2.19 2.64
N GLN A 35 17.98 2.46 3.91
CA GLN A 35 16.99 2.96 4.85
C GLN A 35 16.42 4.34 4.46
N ALA A 36 17.27 5.23 3.93
CA ALA A 36 16.85 6.57 3.53
C ALA A 36 15.84 6.53 2.37
N LEU A 37 16.15 5.73 1.34
CA LEU A 37 15.24 5.52 0.21
C LEU A 37 13.96 4.79 0.66
N TRP A 38 14.06 3.83 1.57
CA TRP A 38 12.88 3.15 2.13
C TRP A 38 11.93 4.12 2.81
N ILE A 39 12.47 5.02 3.64
CA ILE A 39 11.65 6.03 4.31
C ILE A 39 10.98 6.97 3.33
N GLU A 40 11.72 7.45 2.33
CA GLU A 40 11.18 8.32 1.29
C GLU A 40 10.09 7.63 0.47
N THR A 41 10.38 6.42 -0.03
CA THR A 41 9.48 5.66 -0.90
C THR A 41 8.20 5.26 -0.17
N LEU A 42 8.29 4.71 1.04
CA LEU A 42 7.09 4.31 1.77
C LEU A 42 6.28 5.52 2.24
N THR A 43 6.91 6.65 2.56
CA THR A 43 6.22 7.93 2.83
C THR A 43 5.41 8.39 1.62
N LYS A 44 6.04 8.48 0.44
CA LYS A 44 5.36 8.89 -0.80
C LYS A 44 4.24 7.93 -1.16
N TRP A 45 4.47 6.63 -1.01
CA TRP A 45 3.47 5.61 -1.28
C TRP A 45 2.26 5.71 -0.34
N LEU A 46 2.47 5.88 0.97
CA LEU A 46 1.37 6.05 1.94
C LEU A 46 0.57 7.33 1.66
N CYS A 47 1.25 8.45 1.36
CA CYS A 47 0.60 9.70 0.97
C CYS A 47 -0.22 9.52 -0.32
N GLY A 48 0.36 8.86 -1.34
CA GLY A 48 -0.31 8.54 -2.59
C GLY A 48 -1.55 7.65 -2.41
N MET A 49 -1.48 6.66 -1.52
CA MET A 49 -2.60 5.79 -1.17
C MET A 49 -3.77 6.58 -0.57
N VAL A 50 -3.50 7.42 0.43
CA VAL A 50 -4.52 8.25 1.10
C VAL A 50 -5.08 9.30 0.13
N LYS A 51 -4.23 9.96 -0.65
CA LYS A 51 -4.64 10.95 -1.67
C LYS A 51 -5.53 10.33 -2.75
N SER A 52 -5.21 9.11 -3.19
CA SER A 52 -6.02 8.35 -4.15
C SER A 52 -7.40 7.98 -3.58
N GLU A 53 -7.47 7.57 -2.31
CA GLU A 53 -8.75 7.32 -1.61
C GLU A 53 -9.61 8.59 -1.52
N LEU A 54 -9.02 9.71 -1.08
CA LEU A 54 -9.77 10.93 -0.83
C LEU A 54 -10.30 11.57 -2.12
N SER A 55 -9.44 11.64 -3.14
CA SER A 55 -9.74 12.30 -4.41
C SER A 55 -10.58 11.43 -5.35
N GLY A 56 -10.42 10.11 -5.31
CA GLY A 56 -11.03 9.17 -6.26
C GLY A 56 -10.58 9.36 -7.71
N LYS A 57 -9.53 10.15 -7.95
CA LYS A 57 -9.09 10.58 -9.30
C LYS A 57 -7.64 10.22 -9.61
N GLN A 58 -6.84 9.99 -8.58
CA GLN A 58 -5.41 9.70 -8.73
C GLN A 58 -5.14 8.22 -8.51
N CYS A 59 -4.10 7.71 -9.16
CA CYS A 59 -3.59 6.36 -8.96
C CYS A 59 -2.20 6.47 -8.36
N ASN A 60 -1.92 5.65 -7.34
CA ASN A 60 -0.58 5.51 -6.79
C ASN A 60 0.24 4.62 -7.73
N THR A 61 1.18 5.24 -8.46
CA THR A 61 1.98 4.55 -9.49
C THR A 61 3.28 3.97 -8.97
N LEU A 62 3.72 4.39 -7.78
CA LEU A 62 4.90 3.87 -7.10
C LEU A 62 4.57 2.51 -6.50
N VAL A 63 5.43 1.51 -6.69
CA VAL A 63 5.18 0.15 -6.17
C VAL A 63 6.37 -0.35 -5.35
N PRO A 64 6.33 -0.20 -4.02
CA PRO A 64 7.35 -0.75 -3.15
C PRO A 64 7.32 -2.28 -3.19
N LEU A 65 8.50 -2.88 -3.17
CA LEU A 65 8.69 -4.31 -3.02
C LEU A 65 9.72 -4.57 -1.93
N ILE A 66 9.31 -5.30 -0.89
CA ILE A 66 10.24 -5.73 0.16
C ILE A 66 10.57 -7.22 -0.01
N TYR A 67 11.86 -7.56 0.00
CA TYR A 67 12.33 -8.95 -0.07
C TYR A 67 13.26 -9.29 1.09
N GLY A 68 13.57 -10.57 1.27
CA GLY A 68 14.46 -11.05 2.34
C GLY A 68 14.00 -12.39 2.90
N GLU A 69 14.61 -12.84 3.99
CA GLU A 69 14.38 -14.18 4.53
C GLU A 69 12.89 -14.53 4.77
N GLN A 70 12.54 -15.81 4.63
CA GLN A 70 11.22 -16.30 5.02
C GLN A 70 11.00 -16.08 6.52
N PHE A 71 9.74 -15.92 6.93
CA PHE A 71 9.34 -15.72 8.33
C PHE A 71 9.87 -14.44 9.02
N ILE A 72 10.57 -13.54 8.31
CA ILE A 72 11.04 -12.24 8.83
C ILE A 72 9.91 -11.23 9.13
N GLY A 73 8.65 -11.58 8.81
CA GLY A 73 7.46 -10.81 9.18
C GLY A 73 6.89 -9.87 8.10
N LYS A 74 7.31 -9.99 6.83
CA LYS A 74 6.91 -9.09 5.73
C LYS A 74 5.39 -8.96 5.58
N THR A 75 4.68 -10.08 5.41
CA THR A 75 3.22 -10.10 5.24
C THR A 75 2.49 -9.51 6.45
N THR A 76 2.99 -9.78 7.66
CA THR A 76 2.43 -9.22 8.90
C THR A 76 2.54 -7.70 8.91
N PHE A 77 3.69 -7.16 8.49
CA PHE A 77 3.89 -5.72 8.36
C PHE A 77 2.99 -5.10 7.30
N ILE A 78 2.87 -5.70 6.11
CA ILE A 78 1.96 -5.19 5.08
C ILE A 78 0.52 -5.13 5.58
N ARG A 79 0.06 -6.17 6.29
CA ARG A 79 -1.28 -6.18 6.92
C ARG A 79 -1.43 -5.16 8.03
N SER A 80 -0.34 -4.72 8.65
CA SER A 80 -0.33 -3.70 9.70
C SER A 80 -0.26 -2.27 9.16
N ILE A 81 -0.14 -2.06 7.85
CA ILE A 81 -0.29 -0.73 7.26
C ILE A 81 -1.68 -0.19 7.55
N LEU A 82 -2.73 -0.98 7.24
CA LEU A 82 -4.11 -0.55 7.46
C LEU A 82 -4.58 -0.86 8.90
N PRO A 83 -5.29 0.09 9.54
CA PRO A 83 -5.90 -0.13 10.84
C PRO A 83 -7.00 -1.19 10.72
N ARG A 84 -7.41 -1.76 11.85
CA ARG A 84 -8.36 -2.88 11.88
C ARG A 84 -9.68 -2.53 11.15
N GLU A 85 -10.13 -1.29 11.29
CA GLU A 85 -11.33 -0.71 10.69
C GLU A 85 -11.29 -0.72 9.16
N LEU A 86 -10.09 -0.71 8.58
CA LEU A 86 -9.89 -0.67 7.12
C LEU A 86 -9.40 -1.99 6.53
N ARG A 87 -9.24 -3.04 7.33
CA ARG A 87 -8.77 -4.35 6.85
C ARG A 87 -9.71 -5.02 5.84
N GLU A 88 -10.98 -4.66 5.83
CA GLU A 88 -11.91 -5.13 4.78
C GLU A 88 -11.60 -4.55 3.39
N PHE A 89 -10.82 -3.48 3.34
CA PHE A 89 -10.35 -2.84 2.10
C PHE A 89 -8.91 -3.25 1.76
N TYR A 90 -8.41 -4.32 2.37
CA TYR A 90 -7.18 -5.01 2.03
C TYR A 90 -7.47 -6.32 1.29
N SER A 91 -6.71 -6.63 0.23
CA SER A 91 -6.78 -7.93 -0.45
C SER A 91 -5.40 -8.51 -0.72
N GLU A 92 -5.30 -9.82 -0.53
CA GLU A 92 -4.19 -10.68 -0.99
C GLU A 92 -4.63 -11.64 -2.10
N LYS A 93 -5.92 -11.61 -2.47
CA LYS A 93 -6.46 -12.56 -3.42
C LYS A 93 -5.90 -12.26 -4.82
N PRO A 94 -5.44 -13.27 -5.57
CA PRO A 94 -5.06 -13.09 -6.97
C PRO A 94 -6.13 -12.31 -7.73
N ILE A 95 -5.72 -11.31 -8.52
CA ILE A 95 -6.62 -10.58 -9.41
C ILE A 95 -6.83 -11.45 -10.66
N GLY A 96 -7.67 -12.49 -10.56
CA GLY A 96 -8.07 -13.39 -11.65
C GLY A 96 -6.95 -14.22 -12.30
N THR A 97 -7.08 -15.55 -12.27
CA THR A 97 -6.32 -16.43 -13.16
C THR A 97 -6.99 -16.48 -14.53
N TYR A 98 -6.21 -16.60 -15.61
CA TYR A 98 -6.70 -16.71 -17.01
C TYR A 98 -8.00 -17.55 -17.10
N GLY A 99 -9.09 -16.94 -17.59
CA GLY A 99 -10.38 -17.63 -17.82
C GLY A 99 -11.49 -17.37 -16.79
N GLU A 100 -11.21 -16.73 -15.65
CA GLU A 100 -12.25 -16.22 -14.75
C GLU A 100 -12.62 -14.77 -15.07
N GLU A 101 -13.88 -14.38 -14.82
CA GLU A 101 -14.31 -12.98 -14.89
C GLU A 101 -13.49 -12.18 -13.86
N ILE A 102 -12.45 -11.48 -14.33
CA ILE A 102 -11.63 -10.59 -13.51
C ILE A 102 -12.56 -9.51 -12.96
N LYS A 103 -12.94 -9.62 -11.69
CA LYS A 103 -13.53 -8.50 -10.96
C LYS A 103 -12.36 -7.73 -10.37
N PRO A 104 -12.02 -6.54 -10.89
CA PRO A 104 -11.09 -5.67 -10.22
C PRO A 104 -11.48 -5.56 -8.75
N PRO A 105 -10.52 -5.41 -7.84
CA PRO A 105 -10.80 -5.09 -6.45
C PRO A 105 -11.39 -3.67 -6.34
N PHE A 106 -12.61 -3.49 -6.85
CA PHE A 106 -13.40 -2.28 -6.63
C PHE A 106 -13.73 -2.20 -5.15
N GLY A 107 -13.37 -1.07 -4.54
CA GLY A 107 -13.57 -0.81 -3.11
C GLY A 107 -12.32 -0.97 -2.25
N TYR A 108 -11.27 -1.66 -2.71
CA TYR A 108 -10.07 -1.86 -1.90
C TYR A 108 -9.14 -0.63 -1.92
N VAL A 109 -8.49 -0.39 -0.78
CA VAL A 109 -7.47 0.64 -0.59
C VAL A 109 -6.10 0.11 -0.99
N MET A 110 -5.81 -1.12 -0.57
CA MET A 110 -4.48 -1.72 -0.63
C MET A 110 -4.55 -3.15 -1.16
N PHE A 111 -3.63 -3.48 -2.05
CA PHE A 111 -3.43 -4.82 -2.57
C PHE A 111 -2.01 -5.30 -2.27
N HIS A 112 -1.90 -6.53 -1.79
CA HIS A 112 -0.62 -7.18 -1.51
C HIS A 112 -0.49 -8.44 -2.34
N SER A 113 0.63 -8.61 -3.04
CA SER A 113 0.98 -9.88 -3.67
C SER A 113 2.35 -10.36 -3.22
N SER A 114 2.45 -11.68 -2.99
CA SER A 114 3.73 -12.38 -2.83
C SER A 114 4.21 -13.08 -4.11
N ASN A 115 3.39 -13.05 -5.18
CA ASN A 115 3.75 -13.59 -6.49
C ASN A 115 4.00 -12.43 -7.46
N MET A 116 5.24 -12.33 -7.97
CA MET A 116 5.62 -11.34 -8.96
C MET A 116 5.23 -11.73 -10.40
N GLU A 117 4.81 -12.97 -10.65
CA GLU A 117 4.30 -13.41 -11.96
C GLU A 117 3.00 -12.67 -12.37
N TYR A 118 2.50 -11.78 -11.51
CA TYR A 118 1.33 -10.97 -11.76
C TYR A 118 1.71 -9.65 -12.47
N PRO A 119 1.40 -9.49 -13.76
CA PRO A 119 1.64 -8.26 -14.52
C PRO A 119 0.62 -7.16 -14.18
N ILE A 120 0.21 -7.01 -12.91
CA ILE A 120 -0.86 -6.09 -12.47
C ILE A 120 -0.61 -4.66 -12.97
N LEU A 121 0.64 -4.24 -13.15
CA LEU A 121 0.93 -2.88 -13.59
C LEU A 121 0.84 -2.73 -15.10
N HIS A 122 1.32 -3.70 -15.88
CA HIS A 122 1.16 -3.70 -17.33
C HIS A 122 -0.31 -3.91 -17.70
N GLU A 123 -1.01 -4.81 -17.01
CA GLU A 123 -2.43 -5.09 -17.24
C GLU A 123 -3.36 -4.03 -16.66
N ALA A 124 -3.07 -3.35 -15.54
CA ALA A 124 -3.90 -2.22 -15.08
C ALA A 124 -3.73 -0.98 -15.97
N TRP A 125 -2.53 -0.77 -16.55
CA TRP A 125 -2.35 0.21 -17.64
C TRP A 125 -3.08 -0.25 -18.92
N CYS A 126 -2.98 -1.52 -19.31
CA CYS A 126 -3.71 -2.06 -20.48
C CYS A 126 -5.22 -2.18 -20.25
N TYR A 127 -5.72 -2.27 -19.00
CA TYR A 127 -7.15 -2.29 -18.68
C TYR A 127 -7.83 -0.99 -19.09
N LYS A 128 -7.07 0.11 -19.08
CA LYS A 128 -7.44 1.42 -19.61
C LYS A 128 -7.65 1.40 -21.13
N GLU A 129 -6.97 0.51 -21.87
CA GLU A 129 -7.05 0.39 -23.33
C GLU A 129 -8.00 -0.73 -23.80
N MET A 130 -8.04 -1.88 -23.11
CA MET A 130 -8.77 -3.09 -23.56
C MET A 130 -10.29 -2.94 -23.60
N TYR A 131 -10.90 -2.09 -22.77
CA TYR A 131 -12.36 -1.97 -22.71
C TYR A 131 -12.95 -0.84 -23.57
N GLY A 132 -12.16 -0.17 -24.42
CA GLY A 132 -12.62 0.65 -25.55
C GLY A 132 -13.56 1.84 -25.23
N ASN A 133 -13.95 2.01 -23.97
CA ASN A 133 -14.83 3.05 -23.48
C ASN A 133 -14.25 3.52 -22.16
N THR A 134 -13.80 4.77 -22.16
CA THR A 134 -13.28 5.46 -20.99
C THR A 134 -14.38 5.53 -19.93
N GLN A 135 -14.45 4.55 -19.02
CA GLN A 135 -15.05 4.81 -17.72
C GLN A 135 -14.07 5.72 -16.97
N LYS A 136 -14.19 7.02 -17.22
CA LYS A 136 -13.61 8.07 -16.38
C LYS A 136 -13.92 7.74 -14.93
N GLY A 137 -12.91 7.36 -14.14
CA GLY A 137 -13.03 7.30 -12.67
C GLY A 137 -12.84 5.94 -12.00
N THR A 138 -12.37 4.91 -12.69
CA THR A 138 -11.99 3.65 -12.00
C THR A 138 -10.71 3.85 -11.19
N ARG A 139 -10.86 3.91 -9.86
CA ARG A 139 -9.73 3.93 -8.91
C ARG A 139 -9.04 2.56 -8.88
N VAL A 140 -7.71 2.56 -8.94
CA VAL A 140 -6.88 1.36 -8.72
C VAL A 140 -6.42 1.35 -7.24
N PRO A 141 -6.41 0.20 -6.55
CA PRO A 141 -5.84 0.12 -5.21
C PRO A 141 -4.34 0.42 -5.23
N SER A 142 -3.80 0.89 -4.11
CA SER A 142 -2.34 1.00 -3.97
C SER A 142 -1.73 -0.39 -3.81
N VAL A 143 -0.68 -0.68 -4.57
CA VAL A 143 -0.09 -2.02 -4.62
C VAL A 143 1.27 -2.02 -3.91
N ILE A 144 1.53 -3.09 -3.16
CA ILE A 144 2.81 -3.37 -2.50
C ILE A 144 3.12 -4.87 -2.61
N TYR A 145 4.38 -5.21 -2.82
CA TYR A 145 4.81 -6.60 -3.02
C TYR A 145 5.74 -7.09 -1.91
N THR A 146 5.69 -8.39 -1.64
CA THR A 146 6.68 -9.07 -0.82
C THR A 146 7.25 -10.28 -1.54
N THR A 147 8.50 -10.66 -1.28
CA THR A 147 9.05 -11.92 -1.81
C THR A 147 10.14 -12.47 -0.89
N SER A 148 10.36 -13.78 -0.92
CA SER A 148 11.50 -14.40 -0.23
C SER A 148 12.74 -14.51 -1.10
N CYS A 149 12.60 -14.34 -2.41
CA CYS A 149 13.69 -14.45 -3.35
C CYS A 149 14.35 -13.09 -3.53
N GLU A 150 15.69 -13.08 -3.53
CA GLU A 150 16.46 -11.92 -3.97
C GLU A 150 16.00 -11.49 -5.36
N GLN A 151 15.93 -10.17 -5.56
CA GLN A 151 15.48 -9.58 -6.80
C GLN A 151 16.61 -8.72 -7.36
N GLU A 152 16.96 -8.93 -8.62
CA GLU A 152 17.67 -7.90 -9.37
C GLU A 152 16.68 -6.76 -9.67
N GLU A 153 17.11 -5.51 -9.54
CA GLU A 153 16.30 -4.36 -9.99
C GLU A 153 16.00 -4.52 -11.48
N CYS A 154 14.81 -4.99 -11.82
CA CYS A 154 14.55 -5.50 -13.17
C CYS A 154 13.44 -4.76 -13.93
N CYS A 155 12.56 -4.00 -13.26
CA CYS A 155 11.44 -3.31 -13.92
C CYS A 155 10.99 -2.05 -13.17
N GLU A 156 10.76 -0.94 -13.90
CA GLU A 156 9.84 0.11 -13.42
C GLU A 156 8.40 -0.43 -13.41
N PRO A 157 7.53 0.01 -12.48
CA PRO A 157 7.72 1.08 -11.49
C PRO A 157 8.07 0.55 -10.08
N PHE A 158 8.73 -0.61 -9.99
CA PHE A 158 9.08 -1.22 -8.72
C PHE A 158 10.28 -0.52 -8.06
N VAL A 159 10.23 -0.39 -6.74
CA VAL A 159 11.40 0.00 -5.93
C VAL A 159 11.66 -1.10 -4.92
N TYR A 160 12.86 -1.67 -4.98
CA TYR A 160 13.23 -2.90 -4.30
C TYR A 160 13.95 -2.60 -2.98
N PHE A 161 13.59 -3.33 -1.93
CA PHE A 161 14.19 -3.18 -0.61
C PHE A 161 14.46 -4.54 0.02
N GLU A 162 15.73 -4.86 0.24
CA GLU A 162 16.11 -6.00 1.05
C GLU A 162 15.88 -5.69 2.52
N VAL A 163 15.11 -6.52 3.20
CA VAL A 163 14.89 -6.46 4.66
C VAL A 163 16.05 -7.15 5.35
N THR A 164 16.77 -6.40 6.18
CA THR A 164 18.05 -6.83 6.78
C THR A 164 17.92 -7.36 8.21
N LYS A 165 16.76 -7.17 8.85
CA LYS A 165 16.49 -7.55 10.25
C LYS A 165 15.06 -8.03 10.43
N GLN A 166 14.83 -8.77 11.51
CA GLN A 166 13.48 -9.14 11.95
C GLN A 166 12.60 -7.89 12.03
N ILE A 167 11.44 -7.93 11.36
CA ILE A 167 10.52 -6.79 11.33
C ILE A 167 9.80 -6.69 12.67
N ASP A 168 9.80 -5.49 13.24
CA ASP A 168 9.02 -5.18 14.44
C ASP A 168 7.53 -5.15 14.11
N ASN A 169 6.85 -6.25 14.47
CA ASN A 169 5.40 -6.41 14.33
C ASN A 169 4.67 -6.38 15.68
N GLU A 170 5.40 -6.17 16.77
CA GLU A 170 4.87 -6.25 18.14
C GLU A 170 4.58 -4.87 18.72
N SER A 171 5.37 -3.86 18.32
CA SER A 171 5.15 -2.49 18.77
C SER A 171 3.74 -1.99 18.41
N PRO A 172 3.00 -1.41 19.38
CA PRO A 172 1.67 -0.88 19.12
C PRO A 172 1.72 0.26 18.11
N VAL A 173 0.68 0.37 17.28
CA VAL A 173 0.55 1.43 16.27
C VAL A 173 -0.55 2.38 16.72
N ASN A 174 -0.22 3.66 16.87
CA ASN A 174 -1.23 4.69 16.98
C ASN A 174 -1.71 5.09 15.58
N TYR A 175 -2.65 4.31 15.03
CA TYR A 175 -3.13 4.51 13.66
C TYR A 175 -3.80 5.86 13.46
N GLU A 176 -4.50 6.38 14.46
CA GLU A 176 -5.14 7.70 14.35
C GLU A 176 -4.09 8.79 14.12
N GLN A 177 -3.02 8.78 14.92
CA GLN A 177 -1.95 9.76 14.81
C GLN A 177 -1.04 9.53 13.59
N LEU A 178 -0.77 8.27 13.22
CA LEU A 178 -0.06 7.92 11.99
C LEU A 178 -0.75 8.54 10.77
N TYR A 179 -2.06 8.30 10.64
CA TYR A 179 -2.80 8.83 9.50
C TYR A 179 -3.11 10.32 9.64
N ALA A 180 -3.25 10.88 10.85
CA ALA A 180 -3.36 12.32 11.05
C ALA A 180 -2.10 13.05 10.55
N GLN A 181 -0.91 12.51 10.80
CA GLN A 181 0.34 13.04 10.28
C GLN A 181 0.39 12.98 8.74
N ILE A 182 -0.04 11.86 8.13
CA ILE A 182 -0.13 11.75 6.66
C ILE A 182 -1.11 12.79 6.10
N MET A 183 -2.26 12.96 6.74
CA MET A 183 -3.25 13.96 6.35
C MET A 183 -2.71 15.39 6.46
N GLN A 184 -1.88 15.69 7.47
CA GLN A 184 -1.21 16.98 7.58
C GLN A 184 -0.23 17.19 6.43
N LYS A 185 0.64 16.22 6.15
CA LYS A 185 1.58 16.27 5.01
C LYS A 185 0.88 16.57 3.68
N LEU A 186 -0.27 15.95 3.44
CA LEU A 186 -1.06 16.16 2.22
C LEU A 186 -1.68 17.56 2.10
N LYS A 187 -1.81 18.32 3.20
CA LYS A 187 -2.27 19.72 3.18
C LYS A 187 -1.15 20.71 2.86
N ASP A 188 0.09 20.31 3.14
CA ASP A 188 1.29 21.14 2.98
C ASP A 188 1.92 21.01 1.57
N GLU A 189 1.44 20.06 0.75
CA GLU A 189 1.76 19.87 -0.69
C GLU A 189 0.92 20.76 -1.61
#